data_AF-A0A917T720-F1
#
_entry.id   AF-A0A917T720-F1
#
_cell.length_a   1.000
_cell.length_b   1.000
_cell.length_c   1.000
_cell.angle_alpha   90.00
_cell.angle_beta   90.00
_cell.angle_gamma   90.00
#
_symmetry.space_group_name_H-M   'P 1'
#
loop_
_entity.id
_entity.type
_entity.pdbx_description
1 polymer ?
#
loop_
_entity_poly.entity_id
_entity_poly.type
_entity_poly.pdbx_seq_one_letter_code
_entity_poly.pdbx_strand_id
1 'polypeptide(L)' 'MDPAAGWRVWCEDLRSVGIDGGHRLAEEAPDEVAAALGEFLGQGTNPVS' A
#
# COMPACT_ATOMS: atom_id res chain seq x y z
N MET A 1 -9.53 7.25 -12.99
CA MET A 1 -10.24 7.69 -11.78
C MET A 1 -9.27 7.53 -10.63
N ASP A 2 -9.06 8.57 -9.81
CA ASP A 2 -8.16 8.48 -8.64
C ASP A 2 -8.96 7.86 -7.47
N PRO A 3 -8.72 6.59 -7.09
CA PRO A 3 -9.41 5.98 -5.96
C PRO A 3 -9.14 6.72 -4.65
N ALA A 4 -8.00 7.41 -4.51
CA ALA A 4 -7.66 8.18 -3.31
C ALA A 4 -8.60 9.39 -3.11
N ALA A 5 -9.15 9.95 -4.20
CA ALA A 5 -10.03 11.11 -4.11
C ALA A 5 -11.28 10.87 -3.25
N GLY A 6 -11.83 9.65 -3.25
CA GLY A 6 -12.98 9.30 -2.40
C GLY A 6 -12.63 9.18 -0.91
N TRP A 7 -11.38 8.87 -0.58
CA TRP A 7 -10.92 8.70 0.80
C TRP A 7 -10.49 10.01 1.47
N ARG A 8 -10.08 11.02 0.69
CA ARG A 8 -9.60 12.32 1.21
C ARG A 8 -10.63 13.07 2.07
N VAL A 9 -11.92 12.84 1.85
CA VAL A 9 -12.99 13.47 2.66
C VAL A 9 -13.12 12.84 4.06
N TRP A 10 -12.53 11.68 4.29
CA TRP A 10 -12.61 10.93 5.55
C TRP A 10 -11.27 10.85 6.31
N CYS A 11 -10.16 11.26 5.70
CA CYS A 11 -8.83 11.11 6.28
C CYS A 11 -7.93 12.29 5.89
N GLU A 12 -7.30 12.92 6.89
CA GLU A 12 -6.36 14.04 6.71
C GLU A 12 -4.97 13.56 6.25
N ASP A 13 -4.47 12.45 6.78
CA ASP A 13 -3.21 11.80 6.36
C ASP A 13 -3.51 10.61 5.44
N LEU A 14 -3.86 10.91 4.19
CA LEU A 14 -4.07 9.90 3.17
C LEU A 14 -2.79 9.65 2.36
N ARG A 15 -2.34 8.40 2.37
CA ARG A 15 -1.27 7.89 1.52
C ARG A 15 -1.82 6.80 0.61
N SER A 16 -1.37 6.75 -0.64
CA SER A 16 -1.84 5.77 -1.62
C SER A 16 -0.72 5.42 -2.58
N VAL A 17 -0.64 4.14 -2.94
CA VAL A 17 0.24 3.63 -3.99
C VAL A 17 -0.58 2.75 -4.94
N GLY A 18 -0.27 2.79 -6.22
CA GLY A 18 -0.82 1.87 -7.22
C GLY A 18 0.05 0.64 -7.35
N ILE A 19 -0.56 -0.54 -7.36
CA ILE A 19 0.10 -1.83 -7.62
C ILE A 19 -0.58 -2.42 -8.85
N ASP A 20 0.22 -2.89 -9.80
CA ASP A 20 -0.30 -3.47 -11.03
C ASP A 20 -0.94 -4.84 -10.73
N GLY A 21 -2.24 -4.97 -11.00
CA GLY A 21 -2.98 -6.20 -10.75
C GLY A 21 -4.48 -6.00 -10.78
N GLY A 22 -5.21 -7.10 -10.64
CA GLY A 22 -6.65 -7.15 -10.49
C GLY A 22 -7.11 -6.87 -9.06
N HIS A 23 -8.35 -7.28 -8.75
CA HIS A 23 -8.94 -7.06 -7.43
C HIS A 23 -8.21 -7.82 -6.30
N ARG A 24 -7.51 -8.91 -6.65
CA ARG A 24 -6.87 -9.84 -5.72
C ARG A 24 -5.37 -9.56 -5.59
N LEU A 25 -5.02 -8.31 -5.29
CA LEU A 25 -3.62 -7.85 -5.23
C LEU A 25 -2.75 -8.69 -4.29
N ALA A 26 -3.30 -9.17 -3.17
CA ALA A 26 -2.56 -10.01 -2.23
C ALA A 26 -2.16 -11.38 -2.83
N GLU A 27 -2.96 -11.94 -3.74
CA GLU A 27 -2.63 -13.19 -4.43
C GLU A 27 -1.83 -12.96 -5.73
N GLU A 28 -2.06 -11.83 -6.40
CA GLU A 28 -1.47 -11.53 -7.71
C GLU A 28 -0.10 -10.86 -7.62
N ALA A 29 0.13 -10.02 -6.60
CA ALA A 29 1.38 -9.29 -6.37
C ALA A 29 1.76 -9.27 -4.86
N PRO A 30 1.96 -10.45 -4.23
CA PRO A 30 2.14 -10.56 -2.78
C PRO A 30 3.34 -9.76 -2.25
N ASP A 31 4.46 -9.76 -2.97
CA ASP A 31 5.69 -9.07 -2.56
C ASP A 31 5.54 -7.55 -2.57
N GLU A 32 4.90 -7.01 -3.62
CA GLU A 32 4.65 -5.56 -3.74
C GLU A 32 3.66 -5.09 -2.68
N VAL A 33 2.60 -5.87 -2.43
CA VAL A 33 1.63 -5.58 -1.37
C VAL A 33 2.28 -5.62 0.01
N ALA A 34 3.10 -6.65 0.29
CA ALA A 34 3.79 -6.77 1.58
C ALA A 34 4.78 -5.62 1.79
N ALA A 35 5.53 -5.22 0.76
CA ALA A 35 6.46 -4.08 0.83
C ALA A 35 5.73 -2.76 1.11
N ALA A 36 4.65 -2.48 0.37
CA ALA A 36 3.85 -1.26 0.55
C ALA A 36 3.22 -1.19 1.96
N LEU A 37 2.72 -2.31 2.48
CA LEU A 37 2.21 -2.38 3.84
C LEU A 37 3.31 -2.21 4.89
N GLY A 38 4.48 -2.81 4.67
CA GLY A 38 5.64 -2.64 5.54
C GLY A 38 6.09 -1.18 5.64
N GLU A 39 6.18 -0.48 4.51
CA GLU A 39 6.49 0.94 4.46
C GLU A 39 5.44 1.78 5.18
N PHE A 40 4.15 1.52 4.92
CA PHE A 40 3.06 2.25 5.56
C PHE A 40 3.02 2.08 7.08
N LEU A 41 3.26 0.86 7.56
CA LEU A 41 3.28 0.53 8.98
C LEU A 41 4.57 0.96 9.69
N GLY A 42 5.54 1.52 8.96
CA GLY A 42 6.84 1.89 9.52
C GLY A 42 7.69 0.68 9.90
N GLN A 43 7.41 -0.50 9.33
CA GLN A 43 8.29 -1.66 9.38
C GLN A 43 9.45 -1.43 8.40
N GLY A 44 10.29 -0.45 8.72
CA GLY A 44 11.55 -0.24 8.03
C GLY A 44 12.34 -1.54 8.04
N THR A 45 12.98 -1.85 6.91
CA THR A 45 13.89 -3.00 6.75
C THR A 45 14.70 -3.18 8.02
N ASN A 46 14.37 -4.20 8.82
CA ASN A 46 15.26 -4.65 9.87
C ASN A 46 16.50 -5.16 9.13
N PRO A 47 17.69 -4.51 9.24
CA PRO A 47 18.88 -5.10 8.68
C PRO A 47 19.11 -6.39 9.46
N VAL A 48 18.83 -7.53 8.82
CA VAL A 48 19.24 -8.84 9.35
C VAL A 48 20.74 -8.75 9.59
N SER A 49 21.12 -8.72 10.87
CA SER A 49 22.48 -8.99 11.34
C SER A 49 22.70 -10.48 11.41
#